data_AF-A0A1B3PJU0-F1
#
_entry.id   AF-A0A1B3PJU0-F1
#
_cell.length_a   1.000
_cell.length_b   1.000
_cell.length_c   1.000
_cell.angle_alpha   90.00
_cell.angle_beta   90.00
_cell.angle_gamma   90.00
#
_symmetry.space_group_name_H-M   'P 1'
#
loop_
_entity.id
_entity.type
_entity.pdbx_description
1 polymer ?
#
loop_
_entity_poly.entity_id
_entity_poly.type
_entity_poly.pdbx_seq_one_letter_code
_entity_poly.pdbx_strand_id
1 'polypeptide(L)'
;MNQASSVARLSIKDAGYTESEVRDLVASNLGMFFPGLKTISTEFSRWEDSARRLDILAVDADLNLYVMEFKRDSDGAHAELQALRYAAMLSVCNFNDLVQAGYQYRQKANPALVVGEWESELLSFLGASSPGDIELPRIPKIYLISSKFNKEITTTVLWLNEMFGSISQDLDGMDITCFEVGVYDLNGQKALHFDQIIPIPAAKDYQVRARAKEIESAKNQAKSKRARTVSLLVSAGRLKDGVKIILNESKVTALAPLEASEMVAVFTADNRFVWQNDGQSYDSLNALTRALYDKHGVALGTIQATQFWRIESSAFTLAEEADTLALSLGKVDQGS
;
A
#
# COMPACT_ATOMS: atom_id res chain seq x y z
N MET A 1 46.94 0.23 24.10
CA MET A 1 47.20 -0.42 22.80
C MET A 1 46.10 0.03 21.85
N ASN A 2 46.41 0.89 20.88
CA ASN A 2 45.44 1.40 19.90
C ASN A 2 45.83 0.91 18.50
N GLN A 3 45.78 -0.41 18.27
CA GLN A 3 45.88 -0.96 16.92
C GLN A 3 44.51 -1.51 16.55
N ALA A 4 43.92 -0.93 15.50
CA ALA A 4 42.71 -1.46 14.89
C ALA A 4 43.11 -2.50 13.83
N SER A 5 42.55 -3.70 13.93
CA SER A 5 42.70 -4.76 12.93
C SER A 5 41.42 -4.89 12.11
N SER A 6 41.54 -5.00 10.79
CA SER A 6 40.42 -5.34 9.91
C SER A 6 39.94 -6.75 10.24
N VAL A 7 38.62 -6.92 10.30
CA VAL A 7 37.95 -8.23 10.37
C VAL A 7 37.26 -8.47 9.04
N ALA A 8 37.48 -9.65 8.45
CA ALA A 8 36.86 -10.01 7.17
C ALA A 8 35.35 -10.25 7.36
N ARG A 9 34.54 -9.61 6.50
CA ARG A 9 33.10 -9.89 6.36
C ARG A 9 32.93 -11.08 5.42
N LEU A 10 32.27 -12.13 5.90
CA LEU A 10 31.87 -13.30 5.14
C LEU A 10 30.36 -13.26 4.86
N SER A 11 29.92 -13.84 3.75
CA SER A 11 28.51 -14.18 3.56
C SER A 11 28.12 -15.33 4.50
N ILE A 12 26.81 -15.55 4.69
CA ILE A 12 26.30 -16.72 5.43
C ILE A 12 26.89 -18.01 4.86
N LYS A 13 26.87 -18.13 3.52
CA LYS A 13 27.40 -19.27 2.78
C LYS A 13 28.91 -19.45 2.97
N ASP A 14 29.70 -18.38 2.84
CA ASP A 14 31.16 -18.45 2.97
C ASP A 14 31.61 -18.71 4.41
N ALA A 15 30.78 -18.35 5.39
CA ALA A 15 31.00 -18.67 6.79
C ALA A 15 30.61 -20.12 7.16
N GLY A 16 30.06 -20.89 6.21
CA GLY A 16 29.67 -22.29 6.41
C GLY A 16 28.32 -22.48 7.09
N TYR A 17 27.49 -21.44 7.20
CA TYR A 17 26.15 -21.52 7.77
C TYR A 17 25.10 -21.74 6.67
N THR A 18 24.04 -22.45 7.04
CA THR A 18 22.81 -22.56 6.27
C THR A 18 21.85 -21.42 6.58
N GLU A 19 20.90 -21.20 5.68
CA GLU A 19 19.82 -20.22 5.87
C GLU A 19 18.99 -20.55 7.13
N SER A 20 18.66 -21.83 7.32
CA SER A 20 17.90 -22.32 8.48
C SER A 20 18.65 -22.12 9.80
N GLU A 21 19.96 -22.35 9.86
CA GLU A 21 20.75 -22.12 11.07
C GLU A 21 20.75 -20.64 11.49
N VAL A 22 20.91 -19.72 10.51
CA VAL A 22 20.88 -18.28 10.79
C VAL A 22 19.47 -17.85 11.20
N ARG A 23 18.44 -18.30 10.46
CA ARG A 23 17.03 -18.05 10.79
C ARG A 23 16.70 -18.50 12.21
N ASP A 24 17.03 -19.73 12.58
CA ASP A 24 16.69 -20.29 13.89
C ASP A 24 17.44 -19.57 15.02
N LEU A 25 18.72 -19.23 14.80
CA LEU A 25 19.50 -18.41 15.72
C LEU A 25 18.86 -17.03 15.94
N VAL A 26 18.44 -16.36 14.85
CA VAL A 26 17.75 -15.07 14.92
C VAL A 26 16.40 -15.21 15.59
N ALA A 27 15.60 -16.21 15.23
CA ALA A 27 14.26 -16.43 15.77
C ALA A 27 14.25 -16.65 17.29
N SER A 28 15.22 -17.42 17.82
CA SER A 28 15.35 -17.61 19.28
C SER A 28 15.83 -16.37 20.03
N ASN A 29 16.36 -15.38 19.32
CA ASN A 29 17.02 -14.20 19.88
C ASN A 29 16.51 -12.90 19.24
N LEU A 30 15.27 -12.90 18.74
CA LEU A 30 14.82 -11.88 17.79
C LEU A 30 14.94 -10.47 18.35
N GLY A 31 14.56 -10.25 19.61
CA GLY A 31 14.66 -8.95 20.28
C GLY A 31 16.08 -8.41 20.43
N MET A 32 17.13 -9.24 20.32
CA MET A 32 18.53 -8.77 20.30
C MET A 32 18.93 -8.21 18.93
N PHE A 33 18.42 -8.79 17.85
CA PHE A 33 18.71 -8.35 16.48
C PHE A 33 17.76 -7.24 16.02
N PHE A 34 16.49 -7.35 16.40
CA PHE A 34 15.41 -6.45 16.03
C PHE A 34 14.62 -6.09 17.31
N PRO A 35 15.09 -5.07 18.06
CA PRO A 35 14.46 -4.67 19.31
C PRO A 35 12.96 -4.37 19.15
N GLY A 36 12.16 -4.83 20.11
CA GLY A 36 10.71 -4.64 20.10
C GLY A 36 9.94 -5.69 19.28
N LEU A 37 10.61 -6.65 18.62
CA LEU A 37 9.94 -7.75 17.94
C LEU A 37 9.90 -9.01 18.79
N LYS A 38 8.80 -9.76 18.69
CA LYS A 38 8.62 -11.09 19.26
C LYS A 38 8.34 -12.12 18.16
N THR A 39 9.09 -13.21 18.18
CA THR A 39 8.87 -14.34 17.28
C THR A 39 7.54 -15.01 17.56
N ILE A 40 6.72 -15.16 16.53
CA ILE A 40 5.52 -15.99 16.55
C ILE A 40 5.87 -17.38 16.05
N SER A 41 6.47 -17.52 14.86
CA SER A 41 6.75 -18.85 14.31
C SER A 41 7.93 -18.83 13.36
N THR A 42 8.59 -19.98 13.21
CA THR A 42 9.52 -20.25 12.11
C THR A 42 8.91 -21.25 11.14
N GLU A 43 9.25 -21.12 9.87
CA GLU A 43 8.73 -21.98 8.80
C GLU A 43 7.19 -22.02 8.76
N PHE A 44 6.57 -20.86 8.98
CA PHE A 44 5.12 -20.75 9.10
C PHE A 44 4.44 -21.18 7.79
N SER A 45 3.56 -22.18 7.91
CA SER A 45 2.81 -22.76 6.81
C SER A 45 1.43 -23.19 7.30
N ARG A 46 0.45 -22.31 7.16
CA ARG A 46 -0.93 -22.58 7.60
C ARG A 46 -1.98 -22.33 6.52
N TRP A 47 -1.49 -22.30 5.29
CA TRP A 47 -2.26 -22.11 4.07
C TRP A 47 -2.47 -23.47 3.41
N GLU A 48 -3.73 -23.81 3.12
CA GLU A 48 -4.09 -25.04 2.42
C GLU A 48 -3.32 -25.15 1.10
N ASP A 49 -2.83 -26.36 0.78
CA ASP A 49 -2.18 -26.72 -0.48
C ASP A 49 -0.88 -25.96 -0.87
N SER A 50 -0.15 -25.38 0.09
CA SER A 50 1.18 -24.80 -0.19
C SER A 50 2.32 -25.49 0.57
N ALA A 51 3.31 -25.97 -0.18
CA ALA A 51 4.59 -26.41 0.38
C ALA A 51 5.50 -25.23 0.82
N ARG A 52 5.08 -23.99 0.59
CA ARG A 52 5.86 -22.78 0.89
C ARG A 52 5.75 -22.41 2.37
N ARG A 53 6.89 -22.01 2.94
CA ARG A 53 7.02 -21.67 4.37
C ARG A 53 7.67 -20.30 4.51
N LEU A 54 7.06 -19.44 5.32
CA LEU A 54 7.66 -18.17 5.71
C LEU A 54 8.77 -18.44 6.74
N ASP A 55 9.96 -17.87 6.53
CA ASP A 55 11.10 -18.09 7.44
C ASP A 55 10.79 -17.68 8.87
N ILE A 56 10.45 -16.41 9.12
CA ILE A 56 10.03 -15.94 10.45
C ILE A 56 8.76 -15.08 10.32
N LEU A 57 7.75 -15.44 11.11
CA LEU A 57 6.63 -14.57 11.45
C LEU A 57 6.91 -13.95 12.83
N ALA A 58 6.84 -12.63 12.92
CA ALA A 58 7.01 -11.89 14.17
C ALA A 58 5.94 -10.81 14.36
N VAL A 59 5.87 -10.23 15.56
CA VAL A 59 4.94 -9.16 15.90
C VAL A 59 5.63 -8.10 16.79
N ASP A 60 5.23 -6.83 16.67
CA ASP A 60 5.62 -5.75 17.59
C ASP A 60 4.50 -5.40 18.59
N ALA A 61 4.80 -4.53 19.55
CA ALA A 61 3.82 -4.07 20.55
C ALA A 61 2.70 -3.20 19.92
N ASP A 62 2.90 -2.67 18.72
CA ASP A 62 1.93 -1.89 17.95
C ASP A 62 1.07 -2.80 17.03
N LEU A 63 1.03 -4.10 17.32
CA LEU A 63 0.26 -5.14 16.61
C LEU A 63 0.69 -5.41 15.16
N ASN A 64 1.78 -4.82 14.67
CA ASN A 64 2.24 -5.03 13.31
C ASN A 64 2.82 -6.43 13.15
N LEU A 65 2.38 -7.15 12.13
CA LEU A 65 2.98 -8.41 11.71
C LEU A 65 4.22 -8.15 10.87
N TYR A 66 5.25 -8.99 11.07
CA TYR A 66 6.51 -8.94 10.34
C TYR A 66 6.71 -10.25 9.59
N VAL A 67 6.78 -10.14 8.26
CA VAL A 67 7.20 -11.20 7.35
C VAL A 67 8.70 -11.04 7.15
N MET A 68 9.50 -11.95 7.72
CA MET A 68 10.94 -11.92 7.55
C MET A 68 11.38 -13.07 6.66
N GLU A 69 12.08 -12.77 5.57
CA GLU A 69 12.57 -13.73 4.58
C GLU A 69 14.10 -13.64 4.50
N PHE A 70 14.78 -14.78 4.63
CA PHE A 70 16.24 -14.87 4.62
C PHE A 70 16.75 -15.38 3.28
N LYS A 71 17.94 -14.93 2.89
CA LYS A 71 18.73 -15.49 1.79
C LYS A 71 20.20 -15.60 2.18
N ARG A 72 20.76 -16.78 2.03
CA ARG A 72 22.18 -17.04 2.38
C ARG A 72 23.21 -16.45 1.41
N ASP A 73 22.82 -16.13 0.17
CA ASP A 73 23.69 -15.56 -0.87
C ASP A 73 22.92 -14.56 -1.79
N SER A 74 23.61 -14.03 -2.80
CA SER A 74 23.05 -13.07 -3.77
C SER A 74 22.12 -13.68 -4.81
N ASP A 75 22.03 -15.01 -4.86
CA ASP A 75 21.35 -15.75 -5.94
C ASP A 75 19.89 -16.05 -5.60
N GLY A 76 19.40 -15.52 -4.48
CA GLY A 76 18.00 -15.57 -4.05
C GLY A 76 17.08 -14.81 -5.00
N ALA A 77 16.86 -15.34 -6.20
CA ALA A 77 15.89 -14.83 -7.15
C ALA A 77 14.51 -14.81 -6.49
N HIS A 78 13.91 -13.61 -6.44
CA HIS A 78 12.52 -13.39 -6.05
C HIS A 78 12.18 -13.47 -4.55
N ALA A 79 13.13 -13.17 -3.65
CA ALA A 79 12.86 -13.08 -2.21
C ALA A 79 11.73 -12.07 -1.89
N GLU A 80 11.70 -10.94 -2.59
CA GLU A 80 10.66 -9.92 -2.52
C GLU A 80 9.28 -10.46 -2.93
N LEU A 81 9.22 -11.30 -3.97
CA LEU A 81 7.98 -11.90 -4.44
C LEU A 81 7.49 -13.01 -3.50
N GLN A 82 8.39 -13.73 -2.83
CA GLN A 82 8.04 -14.69 -1.79
C GLN A 82 7.43 -13.95 -0.59
N ALA A 83 8.11 -12.94 -0.08
CA ALA A 83 7.64 -12.13 1.03
C ALA A 83 6.30 -11.44 0.74
N LEU A 84 6.11 -10.92 -0.47
CA LEU A 84 4.84 -10.35 -0.94
C LEU A 84 3.69 -11.36 -0.89
N ARG A 85 3.92 -12.60 -1.31
CA ARG A 85 2.90 -13.66 -1.23
C ARG A 85 2.55 -13.94 0.23
N TYR A 86 3.54 -14.08 1.11
CA TYR A 86 3.28 -14.32 2.52
C TYR A 86 2.54 -13.16 3.19
N ALA A 87 2.90 -11.92 2.89
CA ALA A 87 2.19 -10.75 3.38
C ALA A 87 0.72 -10.75 2.94
N ALA A 88 0.45 -11.06 1.66
CA ALA A 88 -0.91 -11.20 1.16
C ALA A 88 -1.69 -12.32 1.87
N MET A 89 -1.06 -13.46 2.12
CA MET A 89 -1.67 -14.60 2.81
C MET A 89 -1.97 -14.31 4.28
N LEU A 90 -1.16 -13.46 4.93
CA LEU A 90 -1.36 -13.01 6.31
C LEU A 90 -2.41 -11.90 6.45
N SER A 91 -2.88 -11.29 5.35
CA SER A 91 -3.90 -10.21 5.41
C SER A 91 -5.26 -10.64 5.98
N VAL A 92 -5.49 -11.95 6.10
CA VAL A 92 -6.69 -12.57 6.70
C VAL A 92 -6.40 -13.26 8.04
N CYS A 93 -5.16 -13.15 8.54
CA CYS A 93 -4.74 -13.74 9.80
C CYS A 93 -5.42 -13.05 10.98
N ASN A 94 -5.93 -13.82 11.94
CA ASN A 94 -6.48 -13.29 13.19
C ASN A 94 -5.59 -13.65 14.40
N PHE A 95 -5.91 -13.09 15.56
CA PHE A 95 -5.14 -13.31 16.78
C PHE A 95 -5.03 -14.80 17.18
N ASN A 96 -6.12 -15.57 17.06
CA ASN A 96 -6.10 -17.00 17.37
C ASN A 96 -5.12 -17.74 16.47
N ASP A 97 -4.94 -17.28 15.23
CA ASP A 97 -3.94 -17.88 14.34
C ASP A 97 -2.51 -17.68 14.82
N LEU A 98 -2.20 -16.49 15.35
CA LEU A 98 -0.90 -16.21 15.97
C LEU A 98 -0.69 -17.04 17.24
N VAL A 99 -1.73 -17.20 18.06
CA VAL A 99 -1.67 -18.03 19.28
C VAL A 99 -1.34 -19.48 18.90
N GLN A 100 -2.05 -20.07 17.94
CA GLN A 100 -1.78 -21.45 17.52
C GLN A 100 -0.40 -21.61 16.88
N ALA A 101 -0.01 -20.67 16.01
CA ALA A 101 1.30 -20.67 15.37
C ALA A 101 2.44 -20.61 16.40
N GLY A 102 2.32 -19.71 17.36
CA GLY A 102 3.33 -19.52 18.39
C GLY A 102 3.35 -20.61 19.44
N TYR A 103 2.21 -21.18 19.78
CA TYR A 103 2.13 -22.36 20.62
C TYR A 103 2.88 -23.54 19.98
N GLN A 104 2.61 -23.84 18.71
CA GLN A 104 3.30 -24.92 17.98
C GLN A 104 4.81 -24.68 17.89
N TYR A 105 5.23 -23.43 17.66
CA TYR A 105 6.65 -23.07 17.63
C TYR A 105 7.32 -23.27 18.99
N ARG A 106 6.74 -22.72 20.06
CA ARG A 106 7.29 -22.76 21.42
C ARG A 106 7.28 -24.17 22.02
N GLN A 107 6.32 -25.00 21.64
CA GLN A 107 6.24 -26.38 22.11
C GLN A 107 7.43 -27.23 21.67
N LYS A 108 8.09 -26.90 20.54
CA LYS A 108 9.32 -27.57 20.09
C LYS A 108 10.45 -27.46 21.13
N ALA A 109 10.54 -26.32 21.83
CA ALA A 109 11.55 -26.07 22.86
C ALA A 109 11.06 -26.41 24.27
N ASN A 110 9.75 -26.28 24.53
CA ASN A 110 9.12 -26.62 25.80
C ASN A 110 7.86 -27.46 25.59
N PRO A 111 7.96 -28.80 25.53
CA PRO A 111 6.82 -29.69 25.32
C PRO A 111 5.72 -29.61 26.38
N ALA A 112 6.03 -29.11 27.58
CA ALA A 112 5.08 -28.98 28.68
C ALA A 112 4.28 -27.66 28.65
N LEU A 113 4.64 -26.72 27.77
CA LEU A 113 3.89 -25.49 27.58
C LEU A 113 2.46 -25.81 27.18
N VAL A 114 1.48 -25.09 27.75
CA VAL A 114 0.09 -25.16 27.32
C VAL A 114 -0.32 -23.90 26.58
N VAL A 115 -1.32 -24.01 25.69
CA VAL A 115 -1.74 -22.89 24.82
C VAL A 115 -2.10 -21.61 25.58
N GLY A 116 -2.77 -21.73 26.73
CA GLY A 116 -3.17 -20.57 27.54
C GLY A 116 -2.00 -19.81 28.18
N GLU A 117 -0.89 -20.49 28.46
CA GLU A 117 0.34 -19.84 28.95
C GLU A 117 0.97 -18.98 27.85
N TRP A 118 1.03 -19.52 26.63
CA TRP A 118 1.52 -18.76 25.47
C TRP A 118 0.60 -17.60 25.12
N GLU A 119 -0.71 -17.80 25.12
CA GLU A 119 -1.69 -16.74 24.86
C GLU A 119 -1.53 -15.60 25.87
N SER A 120 -1.38 -15.91 27.15
CA SER A 120 -1.16 -14.91 28.21
C SER A 120 0.17 -14.16 28.02
N GLU A 121 1.25 -14.86 27.66
CA GLU A 121 2.54 -14.23 27.35
C GLU A 121 2.44 -13.29 26.14
N LEU A 122 1.71 -13.70 25.10
CA LEU A 122 1.52 -12.91 23.89
C LEU A 122 0.66 -11.68 24.18
N LEU A 123 -0.47 -11.81 24.87
CA LEU A 123 -1.30 -10.67 25.30
C LEU A 123 -0.50 -9.67 26.14
N SER A 124 0.30 -10.16 27.08
CA SER A 124 1.17 -9.31 27.89
C SER A 124 2.21 -8.56 27.06
N PHE A 125 2.76 -9.19 26.02
CA PHE A 125 3.70 -8.53 25.11
C PHE A 125 3.02 -7.45 24.27
N LEU A 126 1.80 -7.71 23.80
CA LEU A 126 1.00 -6.77 23.01
C LEU A 126 0.31 -5.69 23.85
N GLY A 127 0.45 -5.72 25.18
CA GLY A 127 -0.19 -4.76 26.08
C GLY A 127 -1.72 -4.89 26.14
N ALA A 128 -2.28 -6.04 25.76
CA ALA A 128 -3.72 -6.29 25.71
C ALA A 128 -4.22 -7.09 26.91
N SER A 129 -5.46 -6.82 27.32
CA SER A 129 -6.10 -7.53 28.45
C SER A 129 -6.86 -8.77 27.99
N SER A 130 -7.35 -8.77 26.76
CA SER A 130 -8.09 -9.90 26.18
C SER A 130 -7.85 -10.02 24.67
N PRO A 131 -8.11 -11.21 24.08
CA PRO A 131 -8.06 -11.41 22.63
C PRO A 131 -8.96 -10.46 21.84
N GLY A 132 -10.08 -10.01 22.43
CA GLY A 132 -11.03 -9.09 21.79
C GLY A 132 -10.51 -7.67 21.63
N ASP A 133 -9.44 -7.31 22.33
CA ASP A 133 -8.79 -5.99 22.24
C ASP A 133 -7.76 -5.92 21.10
N ILE A 134 -7.51 -7.05 20.42
CA ILE A 134 -6.50 -7.15 19.36
C ILE A 134 -7.15 -6.99 17.99
N GLU A 135 -6.78 -5.92 17.30
CA GLU A 135 -7.06 -5.72 15.87
C GLU A 135 -5.73 -5.70 15.10
N LEU A 136 -5.49 -6.74 14.28
CA LEU A 136 -4.27 -6.84 13.50
C LEU A 136 -4.38 -6.00 12.21
N PRO A 137 -3.35 -5.21 11.85
CA PRO A 137 -3.29 -4.52 10.56
C PRO A 137 -3.39 -5.50 9.39
N ARG A 138 -4.03 -5.08 8.30
CA ARG A 138 -4.20 -5.92 7.10
C ARG A 138 -2.93 -6.02 6.26
N ILE A 139 -1.99 -5.09 6.44
CA ILE A 139 -0.75 -5.01 5.66
C ILE A 139 0.42 -5.28 6.61
N PRO A 140 1.00 -6.49 6.60
CA PRO A 140 2.22 -6.79 7.33
C PRO A 140 3.40 -5.96 6.85
N LYS A 141 4.34 -5.67 7.75
CA LYS A 141 5.68 -5.17 7.43
C LYS A 141 6.52 -6.33 6.89
N ILE A 142 7.46 -6.03 5.99
CA ILE A 142 8.30 -7.04 5.34
C ILE A 142 9.77 -6.75 5.61
N TYR A 143 10.50 -7.69 6.20
CA TYR A 143 11.95 -7.64 6.34
C TYR A 143 12.60 -8.64 5.39
N LEU A 144 13.31 -8.13 4.39
CA LEU A 144 14.17 -8.95 3.54
C LEU A 144 15.58 -8.96 4.12
N ILE A 145 16.15 -10.14 4.32
CA ILE A 145 17.46 -10.31 4.94
C ILE A 145 18.33 -11.13 4.00
N SER A 146 19.43 -10.55 3.53
CA SER A 146 20.33 -11.26 2.61
C SER A 146 21.79 -10.94 2.89
N SER A 147 22.73 -11.84 2.56
CA SER A 147 24.16 -11.48 2.62
C SER A 147 24.53 -10.34 1.66
N LYS A 148 23.76 -10.21 0.57
CA LYS A 148 23.89 -9.17 -0.45
C LYS A 148 22.63 -9.08 -1.30
N PHE A 149 22.19 -7.87 -1.63
CA PHE A 149 21.08 -7.69 -2.58
C PHE A 149 21.57 -7.44 -4.01
N ASN A 150 20.85 -8.01 -4.98
CA ASN A 150 21.01 -7.63 -6.38
C ASN A 150 20.18 -6.35 -6.68
N LYS A 151 20.51 -5.67 -7.79
CA LYS A 151 19.88 -4.40 -8.16
C LYS A 151 18.39 -4.54 -8.50
N GLU A 152 17.97 -5.68 -9.04
CA GLU A 152 16.57 -5.91 -9.43
C GLU A 152 15.67 -5.96 -8.20
N ILE A 153 16.09 -6.66 -7.15
CA ILE A 153 15.38 -6.72 -5.86
C ILE A 153 15.31 -5.32 -5.24
N THR A 154 16.44 -4.62 -5.13
CA THR A 154 16.45 -3.28 -4.51
C THR A 154 15.60 -2.28 -5.30
N THR A 155 15.59 -2.36 -6.63
CA THR A 155 14.77 -1.50 -7.50
C THR A 155 13.29 -1.77 -7.28
N THR A 156 12.91 -3.05 -7.22
CA THR A 156 11.52 -3.48 -6.97
C THR A 156 11.04 -3.00 -5.61
N VAL A 157 11.86 -3.20 -4.56
CA VAL A 157 11.54 -2.77 -3.19
C VAL A 157 11.39 -1.25 -3.10
N LEU A 158 12.31 -0.48 -3.69
CA LEU A 158 12.22 0.98 -3.70
C LEU A 158 10.96 1.45 -4.40
N TRP A 159 10.65 0.92 -5.58
CA TRP A 159 9.44 1.26 -6.32
C TRP A 159 8.17 0.92 -5.54
N LEU A 160 8.11 -0.27 -4.92
CA LEU A 160 6.96 -0.68 -4.11
C LEU A 160 6.73 0.24 -2.91
N ASN A 161 7.80 0.56 -2.18
CA ASN A 161 7.74 1.49 -1.06
C ASN A 161 7.34 2.91 -1.51
N GLU A 162 7.87 3.37 -2.64
CA GLU A 162 7.54 4.69 -3.20
C GLU A 162 6.07 4.79 -3.60
N MET A 163 5.55 3.78 -4.32
CA MET A 163 4.22 3.82 -4.90
C MET A 163 3.10 3.41 -3.93
N PHE A 164 3.37 2.46 -3.03
CA PHE A 164 2.36 1.83 -2.18
C PHE A 164 2.66 1.92 -0.69
N GLY A 165 3.76 2.56 -0.32
CA GLY A 165 4.13 2.65 1.08
C GLY A 165 3.35 3.70 1.85
N SER A 166 3.40 3.58 3.18
CA SER A 166 2.63 4.43 4.09
C SER A 166 2.95 5.93 3.91
N ILE A 167 1.90 6.74 4.00
CA ILE A 167 1.94 8.20 3.80
C ILE A 167 1.84 8.99 5.12
N SER A 168 1.54 8.29 6.23
CA SER A 168 1.46 8.83 7.58
C SER A 168 1.52 7.68 8.59
N GLN A 169 1.88 7.98 9.84
CA GLN A 169 1.95 6.96 10.89
C GLN A 169 0.61 6.20 11.08
N ASP A 170 -0.52 6.84 10.81
CA ASP A 170 -1.86 6.26 11.03
C ASP A 170 -2.49 5.58 9.79
N LEU A 171 -1.76 5.48 8.68
CA LEU A 171 -2.27 4.84 7.46
C LEU A 171 -1.40 3.66 7.06
N ASP A 172 -2.00 2.48 7.09
CA ASP A 172 -1.40 1.24 6.61
C ASP A 172 -0.94 1.43 5.16
N GLY A 173 0.29 1.00 4.90
CA GLY A 173 0.88 0.97 3.59
C GLY A 173 2.08 0.05 3.60
N MET A 174 2.58 -0.25 2.41
CA MET A 174 3.72 -1.14 2.27
C MET A 174 4.96 -0.60 3.01
N ASP A 175 5.56 -1.43 3.87
CA ASP A 175 6.84 -1.13 4.52
C ASP A 175 7.76 -2.34 4.34
N ILE A 176 8.58 -2.29 3.29
CA ILE A 176 9.64 -3.27 3.05
C ILE A 176 10.97 -2.68 3.52
N THR A 177 11.62 -3.36 4.45
CA THR A 177 12.97 -3.05 4.91
C THR A 177 13.94 -4.13 4.46
N CYS A 178 15.08 -3.74 3.89
CA CYS A 178 16.14 -4.65 3.49
C CYS A 178 17.32 -4.54 4.45
N PHE A 179 17.76 -5.67 4.99
CA PHE A 179 18.94 -5.81 5.84
C PHE A 179 20.00 -6.66 5.14
N GLU A 180 21.21 -6.13 5.02
CA GLU A 180 22.37 -6.94 4.65
C GLU A 180 22.99 -7.58 5.88
N VAL A 181 23.10 -8.92 5.89
CA VAL A 181 23.72 -9.66 6.99
C VAL A 181 25.15 -10.06 6.66
N GLY A 182 26.08 -9.74 7.56
CA GLY A 182 27.49 -10.13 7.47
C GLY A 182 27.88 -11.03 8.64
N VAL A 183 28.73 -12.02 8.37
CA VAL A 183 29.35 -12.86 9.40
C VAL A 183 30.81 -12.45 9.58
N TYR A 184 31.21 -12.17 10.82
CA TYR A 184 32.56 -11.72 11.16
C TYR A 184 33.24 -12.74 12.07
N ASP A 185 34.52 -13.05 11.80
CA ASP A 185 35.32 -13.90 12.68
C ASP A 185 36.07 -13.04 13.70
N LEU A 186 35.68 -13.16 14.97
CA LEU A 186 36.27 -12.47 16.11
C LEU A 186 36.97 -13.50 16.99
N ASN A 187 38.24 -13.75 16.71
CA ASN A 187 39.11 -14.64 17.50
C ASN A 187 38.50 -16.04 17.73
N GLY A 188 37.94 -16.65 16.68
CA GLY A 188 37.32 -17.98 16.74
C GLY A 188 35.84 -17.99 17.14
N GLN A 189 35.26 -16.83 17.43
CA GLN A 189 33.82 -16.64 17.57
C GLN A 189 33.25 -16.00 16.30
N LYS A 190 32.04 -16.39 15.90
CA LYS A 190 31.34 -15.76 14.76
C LYS A 190 30.34 -14.74 15.29
N ALA A 191 30.40 -13.52 14.76
CA ALA A 191 29.43 -12.47 15.04
C ALA A 191 28.57 -12.20 13.81
N LEU A 192 27.24 -12.14 13.99
CA LEU A 192 26.31 -11.69 12.97
C LEU A 192 26.06 -10.20 13.13
N HIS A 193 26.08 -9.48 12.02
CA HIS A 193 25.76 -8.05 11.96
C HIS A 193 24.75 -7.81 10.84
N PHE A 194 23.80 -6.91 11.09
CA PHE A 194 22.72 -6.58 10.17
C PHE A 194 22.76 -5.08 9.86
N ASP A 195 22.96 -4.75 8.60
CA ASP A 195 23.00 -3.39 8.09
C ASP A 195 21.68 -3.08 7.37
N GLN A 196 20.90 -2.12 7.86
CA GLN A 196 19.71 -1.67 7.13
C GLN A 196 20.12 -0.85 5.91
N ILE A 197 19.85 -1.38 4.71
CA ILE A 197 20.18 -0.71 3.45
C ILE A 197 18.99 0.00 2.80
N ILE A 198 17.76 -0.47 3.02
CA ILE A 198 16.53 0.12 2.49
C ILE A 198 15.44 0.12 3.57
N PRO A 199 14.72 1.23 3.78
CA PRO A 199 15.19 2.58 3.44
C PRO A 199 16.50 2.86 4.18
N ILE A 200 17.34 3.76 3.68
CA ILE A 200 18.46 4.25 4.49
C ILE A 200 17.84 4.86 5.77
N PRO A 201 18.27 4.48 6.99
CA PRO A 201 17.59 4.91 8.22
C PRO A 201 17.35 6.42 8.31
N ALA A 202 18.33 7.23 7.88
CA ALA A 202 18.23 8.69 7.85
C ALA A 202 17.21 9.26 6.84
N ALA A 203 16.73 8.46 5.88
CA ALA A 203 15.84 8.89 4.80
C ALA A 203 14.37 8.51 5.01
N LYS A 204 14.02 7.67 6.01
CA LYS A 204 12.65 7.14 6.19
C LYS A 204 11.61 8.27 6.34
N ASP A 205 11.84 9.21 7.24
CA ASP A 205 10.90 10.33 7.50
C ASP A 205 10.77 11.30 6.32
N TYR A 206 11.83 11.44 5.53
CA TYR A 206 11.79 12.26 4.31
C TYR A 206 10.90 11.61 3.24
N GLN A 207 11.05 10.31 3.01
CA GLN A 207 10.26 9.56 2.02
C GLN A 207 8.77 9.55 2.34
N VAL A 208 8.37 9.41 3.62
CA VAL A 208 6.96 9.51 4.03
C VAL A 208 6.37 10.90 3.67
N ARG A 209 7.07 11.97 4.05
CA ARG A 209 6.61 13.35 3.77
C ARG A 209 6.56 13.68 2.28
N ALA A 210 7.53 13.20 1.51
CA ALA A 210 7.56 13.38 0.05
C ALA A 210 6.33 12.75 -0.60
N ARG A 211 6.02 11.48 -0.27
CA ARG A 211 4.84 10.76 -0.79
C ARG A 211 3.52 11.45 -0.44
N ALA A 212 3.36 11.89 0.80
CA ALA A 212 2.16 12.62 1.23
C ALA A 212 1.94 13.89 0.39
N LYS A 213 3.01 14.65 0.15
CA LYS A 213 2.97 15.87 -0.67
C LYS A 213 2.66 15.59 -2.13
N GLU A 214 3.22 14.53 -2.71
CA GLU A 214 2.97 14.15 -4.10
C GLU A 214 1.50 13.78 -4.32
N ILE A 215 0.91 12.99 -3.43
CA ILE A 215 -0.52 12.62 -3.50
C ILE A 215 -1.40 13.87 -3.37
N GLU A 216 -1.08 14.77 -2.44
CA GLU A 216 -1.80 16.03 -2.30
C GLU A 216 -1.69 16.89 -3.57
N SER A 217 -0.49 16.98 -4.15
CA SER A 217 -0.26 17.72 -5.39
C SER A 217 -1.03 17.12 -6.57
N ALA A 218 -1.08 15.79 -6.69
CA ALA A 218 -1.85 15.09 -7.72
C ALA A 218 -3.36 15.32 -7.55
N LYS A 219 -3.86 15.29 -6.31
CA LYS A 219 -5.27 15.64 -6.00
C LYS A 219 -5.58 17.09 -6.39
N ASN A 220 -4.68 18.02 -6.10
CA ASN A 220 -4.84 19.43 -6.44
C ASN A 220 -4.78 19.69 -7.96
N GLN A 221 -3.86 19.02 -8.68
CA GLN A 221 -3.80 19.07 -10.13
C GLN A 221 -5.06 18.48 -10.78
N ALA A 222 -5.57 17.35 -10.28
CA ALA A 222 -6.81 16.75 -10.77
C ALA A 222 -8.02 17.69 -10.55
N LYS A 223 -8.12 18.33 -9.38
CA LYS A 223 -9.14 19.36 -9.09
C LYS A 223 -9.02 20.55 -10.03
N SER A 224 -7.80 21.05 -10.25
CA SER A 224 -7.52 22.18 -11.16
C SER A 224 -7.86 21.84 -12.62
N LYS A 225 -7.48 20.66 -13.13
CA LYS A 225 -7.82 20.20 -14.48
C LYS A 225 -9.34 20.11 -14.66
N ARG A 226 -10.07 19.61 -13.66
CA ARG A 226 -11.54 19.54 -13.69
C ARG A 226 -12.21 20.91 -13.69
N ALA A 227 -11.72 21.86 -12.89
CA ALA A 227 -12.20 23.25 -12.91
C ALA A 227 -11.91 23.91 -14.28
N ARG A 228 -10.75 23.60 -14.88
CA ARG A 228 -10.35 24.08 -16.20
C ARG A 228 -11.25 23.58 -17.32
N THR A 229 -11.75 22.34 -17.27
CA THR A 229 -12.69 21.80 -18.29
C THR A 229 -13.96 22.65 -18.39
N VAL A 230 -14.67 22.86 -17.27
CA VAL A 230 -15.91 23.66 -17.26
C VAL A 230 -15.60 25.11 -17.63
N SER A 231 -14.56 25.70 -17.03
CA SER A 231 -14.15 27.08 -17.32
C SER A 231 -13.79 27.29 -18.81
N LEU A 232 -13.09 26.34 -19.44
CA LEU A 232 -12.72 26.41 -20.85
C LEU A 232 -13.95 26.37 -21.76
N LEU A 233 -14.91 25.48 -21.48
CA LEU A 233 -16.16 25.40 -22.23
C LEU A 233 -17.01 26.67 -22.07
N VAL A 234 -17.02 27.28 -20.89
CA VAL A 234 -17.67 28.57 -20.63
C VAL A 234 -16.98 29.68 -21.42
N SER A 235 -15.65 29.79 -21.33
CA SER A 235 -14.89 30.83 -22.05
C SER A 235 -14.97 30.69 -23.58
N ALA A 236 -15.05 29.46 -24.08
CA ALA A 236 -15.25 29.18 -25.51
C ALA A 236 -16.72 29.35 -25.95
N GLY A 237 -17.62 29.69 -25.02
CA GLY A 237 -19.04 29.90 -25.28
C GLY A 237 -19.79 28.63 -25.67
N ARG A 238 -19.24 27.45 -25.36
CA ARG A 238 -19.90 26.14 -25.56
C ARG A 238 -20.89 25.84 -24.45
N LEU A 239 -20.54 26.18 -23.22
CA LEU A 239 -21.39 26.02 -22.05
C LEU A 239 -21.85 27.40 -21.55
N LYS A 240 -23.12 27.74 -21.81
CA LYS A 240 -23.73 29.04 -21.49
C LYS A 240 -24.98 28.82 -20.65
N ASP A 241 -25.47 29.89 -20.04
CA ASP A 241 -26.75 29.86 -19.31
C ASP A 241 -27.87 29.25 -20.17
N GLY A 242 -28.61 28.31 -19.58
CA GLY A 242 -29.70 27.59 -20.24
C GLY A 242 -29.26 26.41 -21.14
N VAL A 243 -27.95 26.15 -21.30
CA VAL A 243 -27.48 25.01 -22.09
C VAL A 243 -27.81 23.69 -21.38
N LYS A 244 -28.53 22.83 -22.09
CA LYS A 244 -28.82 21.46 -21.64
C LYS A 244 -27.61 20.56 -21.82
N ILE A 245 -27.35 19.78 -20.79
CA ILE A 245 -26.41 18.67 -20.81
C ILE A 245 -27.17 17.37 -20.60
N ILE A 246 -26.72 16.33 -21.29
CA ILE A 246 -27.32 15.01 -21.30
C ILE A 246 -26.31 14.00 -20.78
N LEU A 247 -26.77 13.08 -19.94
CA LEU A 247 -26.00 11.96 -19.45
C LEU A 247 -25.77 10.95 -20.57
N ASN A 248 -24.54 10.49 -20.71
CA ASN A 248 -24.18 9.43 -21.63
C ASN A 248 -24.48 8.08 -20.98
N GLU A 249 -25.60 7.48 -21.36
CA GLU A 249 -26.07 6.19 -20.81
C GLU A 249 -25.02 5.08 -20.90
N SER A 250 -24.19 5.07 -21.96
CA SER A 250 -23.11 4.09 -22.11
C SER A 250 -22.05 4.16 -20.98
N LYS A 251 -22.00 5.27 -20.25
CA LYS A 251 -21.08 5.50 -19.12
C LYS A 251 -21.70 5.15 -17.77
N VAL A 252 -23.00 4.89 -17.71
CA VAL A 252 -23.76 4.65 -16.47
C VAL A 252 -24.59 3.36 -16.53
N THR A 253 -24.06 2.32 -17.20
CA THR A 253 -24.76 1.04 -17.38
C THR A 253 -25.20 0.38 -16.07
N ALA A 254 -24.49 0.65 -14.96
CA ALA A 254 -24.85 0.18 -13.62
C ALA A 254 -26.12 0.82 -13.02
N LEU A 255 -26.61 1.91 -13.61
CA LEU A 255 -27.80 2.64 -13.15
C LEU A 255 -29.06 2.38 -13.98
N ALA A 256 -28.92 1.72 -15.14
CA ALA A 256 -30.03 1.53 -16.06
C ALA A 256 -31.08 0.54 -15.49
N PRO A 257 -32.39 0.77 -15.72
CA PRO A 257 -32.97 1.84 -16.56
C PRO A 257 -33.11 3.19 -15.83
N LEU A 258 -32.92 4.28 -16.58
CA LEU A 258 -33.07 5.67 -16.11
C LEU A 258 -34.31 6.33 -16.73
N GLU A 259 -34.98 7.20 -15.99
CA GLU A 259 -36.03 8.09 -16.48
C GLU A 259 -35.45 9.25 -17.30
N ALA A 260 -36.23 9.78 -18.24
CA ALA A 260 -35.78 10.90 -19.09
C ALA A 260 -35.38 12.15 -18.29
N SER A 261 -36.02 12.41 -17.15
CA SER A 261 -35.70 13.50 -16.23
C SER A 261 -34.37 13.30 -15.50
N GLU A 262 -33.92 12.06 -15.30
CA GLU A 262 -32.66 11.72 -14.63
C GLU A 262 -31.45 11.97 -15.53
N MET A 263 -31.65 11.93 -16.84
CA MET A 263 -30.59 12.04 -17.84
C MET A 263 -30.29 13.48 -18.26
N VAL A 264 -31.03 14.47 -17.76
CA VAL A 264 -30.93 15.85 -18.24
C VAL A 264 -30.65 16.81 -17.09
N ALA A 265 -29.71 17.71 -17.31
CA ALA A 265 -29.46 18.85 -16.45
C ALA A 265 -29.24 20.12 -17.27
N VAL A 266 -29.44 21.29 -16.65
CA VAL A 266 -29.28 22.60 -17.29
C VAL A 266 -28.12 23.33 -16.62
N PHE A 267 -27.19 23.85 -17.42
CA PHE A 267 -26.15 24.73 -16.93
C PHE A 267 -26.68 26.16 -16.76
N THR A 268 -26.27 26.81 -15.69
CA THR A 268 -26.74 28.15 -15.31
C THR A 268 -25.60 29.16 -15.25
N ALA A 269 -25.93 30.45 -15.37
CA ALA A 269 -24.97 31.56 -15.36
C ALA A 269 -24.00 31.57 -14.16
N ASP A 270 -24.42 31.03 -13.01
CA ASP A 270 -23.63 30.94 -11.78
C ASP A 270 -22.65 29.74 -11.75
N ASN A 271 -22.40 29.12 -12.90
CA ASN A 271 -21.63 27.88 -13.05
C ASN A 271 -22.21 26.68 -12.29
N ARG A 272 -23.54 26.64 -12.12
CA ARG A 272 -24.26 25.55 -11.44
C ARG A 272 -25.04 24.69 -12.42
N PHE A 273 -25.38 23.48 -11.97
CA PHE A 273 -26.13 22.50 -12.75
C PHE A 273 -27.48 22.25 -12.07
N VAL A 274 -28.58 22.57 -12.74
CA VAL A 274 -29.92 22.26 -12.26
C VAL A 274 -30.35 20.92 -12.82
N TRP A 275 -30.54 19.92 -11.97
CA TRP A 275 -30.97 18.59 -12.41
C TRP A 275 -32.46 18.58 -12.71
N GLN A 276 -32.86 18.01 -13.85
CA GLN A 276 -34.27 18.00 -14.23
C GLN A 276 -35.12 17.07 -13.35
N ASN A 277 -34.52 16.03 -12.76
CA ASN A 277 -35.23 15.06 -11.94
C ASN A 277 -35.75 15.64 -10.61
N ASP A 278 -34.92 16.38 -9.87
CA ASP A 278 -35.29 16.90 -8.54
C ASP A 278 -35.42 18.44 -8.51
N GLY A 279 -35.07 19.12 -9.60
CA GLY A 279 -35.06 20.59 -9.69
C GLY A 279 -33.99 21.27 -8.84
N GLN A 280 -33.11 20.52 -8.17
CA GLN A 280 -32.08 21.07 -7.30
C GLN A 280 -30.89 21.60 -8.10
N SER A 281 -30.23 22.61 -7.53
CA SER A 281 -29.04 23.22 -8.11
C SER A 281 -27.77 22.68 -7.45
N TYR A 282 -26.90 22.08 -8.25
CA TYR A 282 -25.64 21.48 -7.83
C TYR A 282 -24.47 22.40 -8.17
N ASP A 283 -23.54 22.54 -7.23
CA ASP A 283 -22.33 23.36 -7.35
C ASP A 283 -21.28 22.77 -8.30
N SER A 284 -21.39 21.48 -8.65
CA SER A 284 -20.51 20.82 -9.60
C SER A 284 -21.14 19.57 -10.21
N LEU A 285 -20.67 19.19 -11.41
CA LEU A 285 -21.10 17.95 -12.07
C LEU A 285 -20.88 16.68 -11.24
N ASN A 286 -19.86 16.62 -10.37
CA ASN A 286 -19.67 15.44 -9.53
C ASN A 286 -20.70 15.39 -8.40
N ALA A 287 -21.15 16.53 -7.88
CA ALA A 287 -22.22 16.56 -6.89
C ALA A 287 -23.53 16.07 -7.53
N LEU A 288 -23.83 16.55 -8.74
CA LEU A 288 -24.95 16.08 -9.56
C LEU A 288 -24.87 14.58 -9.85
N THR A 289 -23.76 14.08 -10.40
CA THR A 289 -23.62 12.65 -10.72
C THR A 289 -23.67 11.79 -9.45
N ARG A 290 -23.13 12.26 -8.32
CA ARG A 290 -23.24 11.53 -7.06
C ARG A 290 -24.70 11.43 -6.60
N ALA A 291 -25.46 12.52 -6.64
CA ALA A 291 -26.88 12.50 -6.30
C ALA A 291 -27.69 11.53 -7.19
N LEU A 292 -27.35 11.43 -8.48
CA LEU A 292 -27.90 10.41 -9.36
C LEU A 292 -27.60 8.99 -8.84
N TYR A 293 -26.35 8.64 -8.56
CA TYR A 293 -26.00 7.29 -8.06
C TYR A 293 -26.62 6.99 -6.69
N ASP A 294 -26.65 7.97 -5.80
CA ASP A 294 -27.25 7.85 -4.47
C ASP A 294 -28.76 7.56 -4.57
N LYS A 295 -29.46 8.17 -5.53
CA LYS A 295 -30.88 7.90 -5.81
C LYS A 295 -31.14 6.42 -6.14
N HIS A 296 -30.21 5.77 -6.84
CA HIS A 296 -30.30 4.35 -7.20
C HIS A 296 -29.65 3.40 -6.18
N GLY A 297 -29.11 3.92 -5.08
CA GLY A 297 -28.45 3.10 -4.04
C GLY A 297 -27.17 2.41 -4.51
N VAL A 298 -26.52 2.93 -5.56
CA VAL A 298 -25.31 2.33 -6.13
C VAL A 298 -24.08 3.08 -5.62
N ALA A 299 -23.16 2.35 -4.97
CA ALA A 299 -21.93 2.95 -4.45
C ALA A 299 -21.07 3.52 -5.60
N LEU A 300 -20.76 4.82 -5.50
CA LEU A 300 -19.97 5.53 -6.50
C LEU A 300 -18.55 5.83 -6.01
N GLY A 301 -17.55 5.29 -6.71
CA GLY A 301 -16.14 5.57 -6.45
C GLY A 301 -15.70 6.98 -6.88
N THR A 302 -14.40 7.16 -7.14
CA THR A 302 -13.89 8.44 -7.67
C THR A 302 -14.34 8.63 -9.13
N ILE A 303 -15.02 9.74 -9.44
CA ILE A 303 -15.53 10.03 -10.78
C ILE A 303 -14.95 11.29 -11.41
N GLN A 304 -14.87 11.30 -12.73
CA GLN A 304 -14.70 12.49 -13.56
C GLN A 304 -16.01 12.76 -14.31
N ALA A 305 -16.98 13.42 -13.68
CA ALA A 305 -18.33 13.57 -14.24
C ALA A 305 -18.36 14.26 -15.62
N THR A 306 -17.36 15.06 -15.98
CA THR A 306 -17.23 15.66 -17.32
C THR A 306 -17.08 14.62 -18.44
N GLN A 307 -16.75 13.37 -18.13
CA GLN A 307 -16.75 12.25 -19.09
C GLN A 307 -18.10 11.54 -19.21
N PHE A 308 -19.06 11.87 -18.33
CA PHE A 308 -20.37 11.23 -18.25
C PHE A 308 -21.43 12.11 -18.87
N TRP A 309 -21.25 13.43 -18.82
CA TRP A 309 -22.17 14.40 -19.40
C TRP A 309 -21.62 14.95 -20.71
N ARG A 310 -22.53 15.25 -21.64
CA ARG A 310 -22.28 15.93 -22.91
C ARG A 310 -23.24 17.09 -23.10
N ILE A 311 -22.88 18.07 -23.91
CA ILE A 311 -23.84 19.08 -24.36
C ILE A 311 -24.88 18.38 -25.24
N GLU A 312 -26.17 18.73 -25.11
CA GLU A 312 -27.26 18.09 -25.88
C GLU A 312 -26.97 18.07 -27.39
N SER A 313 -26.43 19.17 -27.92
CA SER A 313 -26.07 19.35 -29.33
C SER A 313 -24.74 18.71 -29.74
N SER A 314 -23.97 18.16 -28.80
CA SER A 314 -22.64 17.57 -29.04
C SER A 314 -22.67 16.06 -28.90
N ALA A 315 -21.95 15.35 -29.77
CA ALA A 315 -21.71 13.92 -29.62
C ALA A 315 -20.59 13.61 -28.62
N PHE A 316 -19.78 14.61 -28.27
CA PHE A 316 -18.63 14.49 -27.38
C PHE A 316 -19.01 14.79 -25.94
N THR A 317 -18.39 14.11 -25.00
CA THR A 317 -18.45 14.44 -23.58
C THR A 317 -17.85 15.83 -23.35
N LEU A 318 -18.21 16.47 -22.23
CA LEU A 318 -17.65 17.78 -21.87
C LEU A 318 -16.11 17.73 -21.76
N ALA A 319 -15.55 16.59 -21.34
CA ALA A 319 -14.12 16.36 -21.31
C ALA A 319 -13.52 16.35 -22.74
N GLU A 320 -14.07 15.56 -23.65
CA GLU A 320 -13.59 15.45 -25.04
C GLU A 320 -13.74 16.77 -25.81
N GLU A 321 -14.80 17.52 -25.55
CA GLU A 321 -15.01 18.83 -26.18
C GLU A 321 -14.00 19.87 -25.67
N ALA A 322 -13.69 19.84 -24.37
CA ALA A 322 -12.64 20.69 -23.81
C ALA A 322 -11.24 20.31 -24.33
N ASP A 323 -10.94 19.01 -24.48
CA ASP A 323 -9.67 18.54 -25.04
C ASP A 323 -9.51 18.99 -26.51
N THR A 324 -10.60 18.93 -27.30
CA THR A 324 -10.61 19.42 -28.69
C THR A 324 -10.34 20.92 -28.77
N LEU A 325 -10.92 21.71 -27.86
CA LEU A 325 -10.67 23.16 -27.76
C LEU A 325 -9.25 23.48 -27.31
N ALA A 326 -8.70 22.71 -26.36
CA ALA A 326 -7.33 22.92 -25.90
C ALA A 326 -6.31 22.64 -27.03
N LEU A 327 -6.55 21.60 -27.83
CA LEU A 327 -5.71 21.26 -28.99
C LEU A 327 -5.80 22.30 -30.11
N SER A 328 -6.96 22.92 -30.33
CA SER A 328 -7.11 23.98 -31.33
C SER A 328 -6.43 25.28 -30.90
N LEU A 329 -6.52 25.66 -29.62
CA LEU A 329 -5.84 26.82 -29.05
C LEU A 329 -4.31 26.66 -29.06
N GLY A 330 -3.80 25.46 -28.72
CA GLY A 330 -2.36 25.18 -28.74
C GLY A 330 -1.71 25.18 -30.14
N LYS A 331 -2.49 24.99 -31.21
CA LYS A 331 -2.02 25.11 -32.60
C LYS A 331 -1.95 26.57 -33.09
N VAL A 332 -2.70 27.49 -32.48
CA VAL A 332 -2.67 28.91 -32.82
C VAL A 332 -1.42 29.59 -32.23
N ASP A 333 -1.00 29.18 -31.02
CA ASP A 333 0.19 29.73 -30.35
C ASP A 333 1.54 29.23 -30.93
N GLN A 334 1.55 28.15 -31.71
CA GLN A 334 2.77 27.68 -32.41
C GLN A 334 2.88 28.16 -33.87
N GLY A 335 1.90 28.93 -34.33
CA GLY A 335 1.82 29.43 -35.70
C GLY A 335 1.80 30.95 -35.83
N SER A 336 2.18 31.69 -34.77
CA SER A 336 2.30 33.16 -34.77
C SER A 336 3.74 33.64 -34.62
#